data_AF-A0A2D8Q9R2-F1
#
_entry.id   AF-A0A2D8Q9R2-F1
#
_cell.length_a   1.000
_cell.length_b   1.000
_cell.length_c   1.000
_cell.angle_alpha   90.00
_cell.angle_beta   90.00
_cell.angle_gamma   90.00
#
_symmetry.space_group_name_H-M   'P 1'
#
loop_
_entity.id
_entity.type
_entity.pdbx_description
1 polymer ?
#
loop_
_entity_poly.entity_id
_entity_poly.type
_entity_poly.pdbx_seq_one_letter_code
_entity_poly.pdbx_strand_id
1 'polypeptide(L)'
;MTSPSLPLPQGRPQSRRNRLVRRLRAITGAIMLVFVTGHLIAHASGLFGIGVAQKVLDVTMAPWTVPPGSLLLPAAFLLHAALGLRALYLRRSLRMPHTEALQLTL
;
A
#
# COMPACT_ATOMS: atom_id res chain seq x y z
N MET A 1 -50.84 -15.04 21.80
CA MET A 1 -50.66 -15.36 20.38
C MET A 1 -49.54 -14.50 19.84
N THR A 2 -48.49 -15.16 19.39
CA THR A 2 -47.14 -14.66 19.12
C THR A 2 -47.06 -13.82 17.85
N SER A 3 -46.64 -12.57 17.97
CA SER A 3 -46.29 -11.71 16.84
C SER A 3 -45.09 -12.32 16.08
N PRO A 4 -45.13 -12.42 14.74
CA PRO A 4 -43.98 -12.86 13.96
C PRO A 4 -42.94 -11.75 13.90
N SER A 5 -41.79 -11.95 14.56
CA SER A 5 -40.63 -11.06 14.43
C SER A 5 -39.99 -11.23 13.05
N LEU A 6 -40.28 -10.31 12.13
CA LEU A 6 -39.61 -10.18 10.84
C LEU A 6 -38.09 -10.01 11.04
N PRO A 7 -37.22 -10.86 10.46
CA PRO A 7 -35.79 -10.63 10.46
C PRO A 7 -35.49 -9.43 9.55
N LEU A 8 -35.12 -8.29 10.15
CA LEU A 8 -34.60 -7.17 9.38
C LEU A 8 -33.27 -7.59 8.71
N PRO A 9 -33.06 -7.35 7.40
CA PRO A 9 -31.80 -7.67 6.75
C PRO A 9 -30.66 -6.79 7.30
N GLN A 10 -30.01 -7.25 8.36
CA GLN A 10 -28.85 -6.56 8.94
C GLN A 10 -27.59 -6.81 8.08
N GLY A 11 -26.92 -5.72 7.65
CA GLY A 11 -25.45 -5.65 7.68
C GLY A 11 -24.59 -5.90 6.43
N ARG A 12 -25.11 -5.90 5.19
CA ARG A 12 -24.28 -6.25 4.00
C ARG A 12 -23.35 -5.16 3.39
N PRO A 13 -23.53 -3.83 3.53
CA PRO A 13 -22.69 -2.85 2.84
C PRO A 13 -21.33 -2.57 3.52
N GLN A 14 -21.28 -2.59 4.86
CA GLN A 14 -20.08 -2.24 5.63
C GLN A 14 -18.91 -3.22 5.37
N SER A 15 -19.20 -4.52 5.26
CA SER A 15 -18.19 -5.57 5.08
C SER A 15 -17.56 -5.56 3.68
N ARG A 16 -18.34 -5.17 2.64
CA ARG A 16 -17.85 -5.03 1.26
C ARG A 16 -16.90 -3.84 1.13
N ARG A 17 -17.27 -2.69 1.71
CA ARG A 17 -16.42 -1.49 1.73
C ARG A 17 -15.07 -1.73 2.40
N ASN A 18 -15.05 -2.40 3.56
CA ASN A 18 -13.81 -2.72 4.27
C ASN A 18 -12.90 -3.67 3.46
N ARG A 19 -13.49 -4.64 2.73
CA ARG A 19 -12.75 -5.50 1.80
C ARG A 19 -12.14 -4.72 0.64
N LEU A 20 -12.91 -3.80 0.03
CA LEU A 20 -12.46 -2.98 -1.07
C LEU A 20 -11.29 -2.08 -0.65
N VAL A 21 -11.40 -1.38 0.48
CA VAL A 21 -10.32 -0.53 1.02
C VAL A 21 -9.04 -1.34 1.28
N ARG A 22 -9.17 -2.54 1.84
CA ARG A 22 -8.02 -3.43 2.07
C ARG A 22 -7.36 -3.86 0.76
N ARG A 23 -8.15 -4.23 -0.24
CA ARG A 23 -7.66 -4.61 -1.58
C ARG A 23 -6.97 -3.44 -2.27
N LEU A 24 -7.60 -2.26 -2.29
CA LEU A 24 -7.02 -1.06 -2.90
C LEU A 24 -5.67 -0.72 -2.27
N ARG A 25 -5.58 -0.69 -0.94
CA ARG A 25 -4.31 -0.44 -0.23
C ARG A 25 -3.22 -1.46 -0.59
N ALA A 26 -3.58 -2.73 -0.74
CA ALA A 26 -2.64 -3.79 -1.12
C ALA A 26 -2.18 -3.65 -2.58
N ILE A 27 -3.10 -3.38 -3.50
CA ILE A 27 -2.79 -3.19 -4.93
C ILE A 27 -1.90 -1.96 -5.12
N THR A 28 -2.27 -0.82 -4.53
CA THR A 28 -1.48 0.41 -4.65
C THR A 28 -0.13 0.29 -3.96
N GLY A 29 -0.06 -0.42 -2.82
CA GLY A 29 1.20 -0.75 -2.17
C GLY A 29 2.10 -1.65 -3.02
N ALA A 30 1.54 -2.65 -3.71
CA ALA A 30 2.30 -3.52 -4.61
C ALA A 30 2.85 -2.75 -5.82
N ILE A 31 2.05 -1.87 -6.43
CA ILE A 31 2.50 -0.99 -7.53
C ILE A 31 3.69 -0.14 -7.07
N MET A 32 3.57 0.51 -5.91
CA MET A 32 4.65 1.32 -5.32
C MET A 32 5.89 0.47 -5.03
N LEU A 33 5.72 -0.76 -4.51
CA LEU A 33 6.83 -1.65 -4.22
C LEU A 33 7.60 -2.01 -5.50
N VAL A 34 6.93 -2.40 -6.58
CA VAL A 34 7.57 -2.72 -7.86
C VAL A 34 8.35 -1.52 -8.38
N PHE A 35 7.77 -0.32 -8.34
CA PHE A 35 8.44 0.91 -8.76
C PHE A 35 9.68 1.22 -7.91
N VAL A 36 9.54 1.22 -6.58
CA VAL A 36 10.63 1.54 -5.66
C VAL A 36 11.75 0.51 -5.76
N THR A 37 11.45 -0.78 -5.88
CA THR A 37 12.47 -1.81 -6.09
C THR A 37 13.24 -1.57 -7.39
N GLY A 38 12.56 -1.31 -8.51
CA GLY A 38 13.23 -0.97 -9.77
C GLY A 38 14.10 0.28 -9.67
N HIS A 39 13.59 1.33 -9.00
CA HIS A 39 14.30 2.57 -8.76
C HIS A 39 15.58 2.36 -7.93
N LEU A 40 15.51 1.58 -6.85
CA LEU A 40 16.66 1.25 -6.02
C LEU A 40 17.69 0.40 -6.77
N ILE A 41 17.24 -0.54 -7.62
CA ILE A 41 18.11 -1.32 -8.50
C ILE A 41 18.84 -0.40 -9.49
N ALA A 42 18.12 0.53 -10.12
CA ALA A 42 18.73 1.52 -11.01
C ALA A 42 19.78 2.37 -10.28
N HIS A 43 19.50 2.83 -9.06
CA HIS A 43 20.50 3.56 -8.26
C HIS A 43 21.70 2.70 -7.85
N ALA A 44 21.47 1.49 -7.35
CA ALA A 44 22.53 0.57 -6.95
C ALA A 44 23.42 0.18 -8.15
N SER A 45 22.85 0.10 -9.35
CA SER A 45 23.60 -0.22 -10.56
C SER A 45 24.64 0.84 -10.96
N GLY A 46 24.55 2.05 -10.40
CA GLY A 46 25.59 3.08 -10.50
C GLY A 46 26.96 2.62 -9.97
N LEU A 47 26.99 1.66 -9.05
CA LEU A 47 28.23 1.04 -8.55
C LEU A 47 29.00 0.26 -9.62
N PHE A 48 28.30 -0.23 -10.66
CA PHE A 48 28.91 -0.95 -11.78
C PHE A 48 29.26 -0.03 -12.96
N GLY A 49 29.08 1.28 -12.80
CA GLY A 49 29.38 2.31 -13.80
C GLY A 49 28.15 2.82 -14.56
N ILE A 50 28.34 3.97 -15.21
CA ILE A 50 27.26 4.77 -15.83
C ILE A 50 26.57 3.99 -16.97
N GLY A 51 27.33 3.23 -17.77
CA GLY A 51 26.78 2.46 -18.88
C GLY A 51 25.82 1.34 -18.45
N VAL A 52 26.08 0.70 -17.31
CA VAL A 52 25.17 -0.29 -16.73
C VAL A 52 23.95 0.41 -16.14
N ALA A 53 24.15 1.50 -15.40
CA ALA A 53 23.08 2.26 -14.80
C ALA A 53 22.06 2.78 -15.81
N GLN A 54 22.51 3.24 -16.98
CA GLN A 54 21.63 3.71 -18.03
C GLN A 54 20.76 2.59 -18.61
N LYS A 55 21.34 1.40 -18.89
CA LYS A 55 20.58 0.24 -19.37
C LYS A 55 19.53 -0.23 -18.36
N VAL A 56 19.91 -0.27 -17.07
CA VAL A 56 19.00 -0.66 -16.00
C VAL A 56 17.88 0.38 -15.83
N LEU A 57 18.20 1.68 -15.93
CA LEU A 57 17.22 2.75 -15.91
C LEU A 57 16.21 2.62 -17.04
N ASP A 58 16.67 2.40 -18.28
CA ASP A 58 15.81 2.26 -19.45
C ASP A 58 14.79 1.12 -19.27
N VAL A 59 15.26 -0.05 -18.80
CA VAL A 59 14.39 -1.22 -18.55
C VAL A 59 13.42 -0.97 -17.39
N THR A 60 13.90 -0.39 -16.29
CA THR A 60 13.07 -0.16 -15.09
C THR A 60 12.06 0.96 -15.29
N MET A 61 12.34 1.96 -16.13
CA MET A 61 11.44 3.08 -16.42
C MET A 61 10.49 2.83 -17.58
N ALA A 62 10.77 1.90 -18.49
CA ALA A 62 9.92 1.61 -19.65
C ALA A 62 8.42 1.40 -19.32
N PRO A 63 8.03 0.69 -18.23
CA PRO A 63 6.62 0.53 -17.86
C PRO A 63 5.94 1.80 -17.33
N TRP A 64 6.73 2.79 -16.89
CA TRP A 64 6.23 3.98 -16.17
C TRP A 64 6.20 5.25 -17.02
N THR A 65 6.95 5.28 -18.13
CA THR A 65 6.98 6.40 -19.07
C THR A 65 5.82 6.37 -20.07
N VAL A 66 5.15 5.23 -20.23
CA VAL A 66 3.96 5.10 -21.07
C VAL A 66 2.72 5.69 -20.37
N PRO A 67 1.70 6.19 -21.12
CA PRO A 67 0.51 6.82 -20.55
C PRO A 67 -0.21 6.06 -19.42
N PRO A 68 -0.38 4.72 -19.48
CA PRO A 68 -1.00 4.01 -18.37
C PRO A 68 -0.11 4.04 -17.11
N GLY A 69 1.20 3.88 -17.26
CA GLY A 69 2.16 3.89 -16.14
C GLY A 69 2.27 5.26 -15.49
N SER A 70 2.30 6.33 -16.30
CA SER A 70 2.47 7.70 -15.82
C SER A 70 1.26 8.20 -15.02
N LEU A 71 0.06 7.69 -15.29
CA LEU A 71 -1.13 7.97 -14.49
C LEU A 71 -1.29 7.00 -13.30
N LEU A 72 -0.96 5.73 -13.50
CA LEU A 72 -1.13 4.69 -12.48
C LEU A 72 -0.27 4.93 -11.26
N LEU A 73 1.00 5.34 -11.45
CA LEU A 73 1.94 5.53 -10.35
C LEU A 73 1.52 6.66 -9.39
N PRO A 74 1.22 7.91 -9.84
CA PRO A 74 0.76 8.96 -8.94
C PRO A 74 -0.60 8.63 -8.31
N ALA A 75 -1.53 7.98 -9.04
CA ALA A 75 -2.80 7.55 -8.47
C ALA A 75 -2.60 6.50 -7.36
N ALA A 76 -1.72 5.52 -7.58
CA ALA A 76 -1.36 4.51 -6.59
C ALA A 76 -0.70 5.16 -5.37
N PHE A 77 0.23 6.09 -5.57
CA PHE A 77 0.87 6.84 -4.49
C PHE A 77 -0.15 7.58 -3.62
N LEU A 78 -1.02 8.39 -4.23
CA LEU A 78 -2.04 9.17 -3.52
C LEU A 78 -3.01 8.28 -2.75
N LEU A 79 -3.52 7.22 -3.39
CA LEU A 79 -4.43 6.28 -2.74
C LEU A 79 -3.74 5.50 -1.61
N HIS A 80 -2.51 5.04 -1.82
CA HIS A 80 -1.75 4.34 -0.80
C HIS A 80 -1.49 5.24 0.42
N ALA A 81 -0.98 6.46 0.19
CA ALA A 81 -0.70 7.43 1.23
C ALA A 81 -1.97 7.80 2.01
N ALA A 82 -3.07 8.14 1.32
CA ALA A 82 -4.32 8.48 1.98
C ALA A 82 -4.89 7.33 2.83
N LEU A 83 -4.90 6.10 2.29
CA LEU A 83 -5.41 4.93 3.03
C LEU A 83 -4.48 4.49 4.16
N GLY A 84 -3.16 4.61 3.97
CA GLY A 84 -2.14 4.33 4.98
C GLY A 84 -2.19 5.32 6.13
N LEU A 85 -2.18 6.62 5.82
CA LEU A 85 -2.31 7.70 6.81
C LEU A 85 -3.66 7.65 7.52
N ARG A 86 -4.75 7.35 6.82
CA ARG A 86 -6.05 7.14 7.48
C ARG A 86 -6.02 5.96 8.45
N ALA A 87 -5.39 4.85 8.07
CA ALA A 87 -5.24 3.71 8.96
C ALA A 87 -4.37 4.05 10.18
N LEU A 88 -3.34 4.87 9.99
CA LEU A 88 -2.48 5.37 11.07
C LEU A 88 -3.24 6.35 11.98
N TYR A 89 -3.97 7.31 11.42
CA TYR A 89 -4.79 8.27 12.14
C TYR A 89 -5.86 7.58 13.00
N LEU A 90 -6.48 6.52 12.48
CA LEU A 90 -7.44 5.70 13.22
C LEU A 90 -6.77 4.82 14.29
N ARG A 91 -5.48 4.50 14.14
CA ARG A 91 -4.68 3.89 15.21
C ARG A 91 -4.28 5.00 16.19
N ARG A 92 -5.10 5.18 17.23
CA ARG A 92 -4.92 6.17 18.31
C ARG A 92 -3.64 5.99 19.14
N SER A 93 -2.82 4.98 18.84
CA SER A 93 -1.58 4.66 19.52
C SER A 93 -0.56 4.04 18.54
N LEU A 94 0.58 4.71 18.39
CA LEU A 94 1.85 4.09 17.95
C LEU A 94 2.69 3.62 19.14
N ARG A 95 2.16 3.72 20.37
CA ARG A 95 2.87 3.31 21.57
C ARG A 95 2.93 1.79 21.63
N MET A 96 4.15 1.29 21.61
CA MET A 96 4.48 -0.02 22.15
C MET A 96 4.02 -0.06 23.61
N PRO A 97 3.10 -0.95 24.01
CA PRO A 97 2.71 -1.06 25.40
C PRO A 97 3.96 -1.33 26.25
N HIS A 98 4.13 -0.62 27.36
CA HIS A 98 5.34 -0.68 28.20
C HIS A 98 5.71 -2.11 28.63
N THR A 99 4.73 -3.01 28.71
CA THR A 99 4.91 -4.44 29.00
C THR A 99 5.67 -5.19 27.90
N GLU A 100 5.51 -4.80 26.64
CA GLU A 100 6.15 -5.41 25.46
C GLU A 100 7.58 -4.85 25.26
N ALA A 101 7.84 -3.61 25.72
CA ALA A 101 9.19 -3.03 25.78
C ALA A 101 10.07 -3.71 26.84
N LEU A 102 9.51 -4.09 27.99
CA LEU A 102 10.22 -4.85 29.02
C LEU A 102 10.65 -6.24 28.52
N GLN A 103 9.90 -6.83 27.58
CA GLN A 103 10.17 -8.14 27.01
C GLN A 103 11.33 -8.13 25.99
N LEU A 104 11.76 -6.95 25.54
CA LEU A 104 12.97 -6.79 24.71
C LEU A 104 14.24 -6.56 25.55
N THR A 105 14.10 -6.35 26.85
CA THR A 105 15.22 -6.14 27.80
C THR A 105 15.54 -7.35 28.68
N LEU A 106 14.74 -8.42 28.63
CA LEU A 106 14.98 -9.70 29.30
C LEU A 106 15.35 -10.77 28.27
#